data_AF-A0A3D2N3J0-F1
#
_entry.id   AF-A0A3D2N3J0-F1
#
_cell.length_a   1.000
_cell.length_b   1.000
_cell.length_c   1.000
_cell.angle_alpha   90.00
_cell.angle_beta   90.00
_cell.angle_gamma   90.00
#
_symmetry.space_group_name_H-M   'P 1'
#
loop_
_entity.id
_entity.type
_entity.pdbx_description
1 polymer ?
#
loop_
_entity_poly.entity_id
_entity_poly.type
_entity_poly.pdbx_seq_one_letter_code
_entity_poly.pdbx_strand_id
1 'polypeptide(L)'
;MINWTTTDGILAVDKNGNGTIDNGSEVFGDSFVLENGETAKNGFEALSQYDENGDGVIDAKDAAYSQLRVWIDENGDGISQENELYTLTQMGVKSISLDFVDSGRPTDSETVIGHEAAFTSKDGKERNIGEAWVASNHFNSIDKLVVEPSETVNGLPNVAGFGKIHSLHTAITLDTTGTLESMVKAFTESDDNAERRSIVADILVKLSNAESVEPGSRGRNIDAVQMAVIEAAMGETFNGVSGTDPNNAAASVLKDMYNKIVDAYYYSMIGSTLSKYIGLIGVTENADGGKTYELRAFEMMTMFGLENGTLSEKDFKDLCGYVDFFSLLVEDDHSLFLEVRNFYDVYGDKYLSLVDNSFTNAILGTDEDDILSGTNKDDVIISNKGADEITAGSGSDFIIAGDDNDTVYANDGNDTLDGGKGDDTLYGGYG
;
A
#
# COMPACT_ATOMS: atom_id res chain seq x y z
N MET A 1 4.02 4.79 11.42
CA MET A 1 3.92 5.09 12.86
C MET A 1 3.28 6.46 12.99
N ILE A 2 2.22 6.56 13.78
CA ILE A 2 1.72 7.87 14.25
C ILE A 2 2.88 8.51 15.05
N ASN A 3 3.07 9.82 14.97
CA ASN A 3 4.15 10.49 15.71
C ASN A 3 3.64 10.77 17.14
N TRP A 4 3.85 9.83 18.06
CA TRP A 4 3.30 9.87 19.42
C TRP A 4 4.07 10.82 20.34
N THR A 5 3.37 11.41 21.31
CA THR A 5 3.98 12.16 22.41
C THR A 5 4.22 11.22 23.59
N THR A 6 5.47 11.03 24.01
CA THR A 6 5.81 10.25 25.23
C THR A 6 5.63 11.07 26.53
N THR A 7 5.15 12.31 26.42
CA THR A 7 5.06 13.28 27.52
C THR A 7 3.65 13.74 27.85
N ASP A 8 2.69 13.52 26.95
CA ASP A 8 1.28 13.87 27.10
C ASP A 8 0.43 12.59 27.10
N GLY A 9 -0.81 12.70 27.60
CA GLY A 9 -1.73 11.56 27.68
C GLY A 9 -2.92 11.74 26.73
N ILE A 10 -3.38 10.63 26.15
CA ILE A 10 -4.54 10.57 25.25
C ILE A 10 -5.79 10.32 26.07
N LEU A 11 -6.83 11.15 25.87
CA LEU A 11 -8.13 10.90 26.48
C LEU A 11 -8.82 9.74 25.74
N ALA A 12 -9.31 8.76 26.49
CA ALA A 12 -9.92 7.56 25.95
C ALA A 12 -11.05 7.04 26.86
N VAL A 13 -11.84 6.10 26.34
CA VAL A 13 -12.88 5.39 27.07
C VAL A 13 -12.95 3.95 26.56
N ASP A 14 -12.78 2.99 27.45
CA ASP A 14 -12.97 1.57 27.15
C ASP A 14 -14.48 1.29 27.05
N LYS A 15 -15.01 1.25 25.82
CA LYS A 15 -16.45 1.16 25.56
C LYS A 15 -16.96 -0.27 25.73
N ASN A 16 -16.10 -1.25 25.49
CA ASN A 16 -16.46 -2.65 25.50
C ASN A 16 -16.13 -3.34 26.86
N GLY A 17 -15.41 -2.65 27.74
CA GLY A 17 -15.05 -3.10 29.08
C GLY A 17 -13.97 -4.19 29.10
N ASN A 18 -13.14 -4.29 28.07
CA ASN A 18 -12.11 -5.33 27.96
C ASN A 18 -10.79 -5.00 28.66
N GLY A 19 -10.66 -3.79 29.22
CA GLY A 19 -9.49 -3.34 29.97
C GLY A 19 -8.36 -2.76 29.11
N THR A 20 -8.59 -2.57 27.82
CA THR A 20 -7.62 -2.00 26.87
C THR A 20 -8.30 -0.96 25.98
N ILE A 21 -7.53 -0.04 25.39
CA ILE A 21 -8.01 0.86 24.34
C ILE A 21 -7.52 0.31 23.01
N ASP A 22 -8.38 -0.46 22.34
CA ASP A 22 -8.01 -1.25 21.16
C ASP A 22 -8.79 -0.88 19.90
N ASN A 23 -9.69 0.09 19.98
CA ASN A 23 -10.44 0.58 18.83
C ASN A 23 -10.35 2.10 18.68
N GLY A 24 -10.32 2.60 17.44
CA GLY A 24 -10.35 4.05 17.19
C GLY A 24 -11.60 4.75 17.74
N SER A 25 -12.69 4.01 17.92
CA SER A 25 -13.91 4.49 18.58
C SER A 25 -13.82 4.59 20.11
N GLU A 26 -12.67 4.27 20.70
CA GLU A 26 -12.38 4.38 22.13
C GLU A 26 -11.43 5.55 22.44
N VAL A 27 -10.89 6.21 21.41
CA VAL A 27 -10.08 7.44 21.52
C VAL A 27 -10.89 8.62 21.01
N PHE A 28 -10.96 9.70 21.78
CA PHE A 28 -11.75 10.87 21.40
C PHE A 28 -11.13 11.59 20.19
N GLY A 29 -11.89 11.66 19.10
CA GLY A 29 -11.52 12.29 17.83
C GLY A 29 -12.67 12.21 16.82
N ASP A 30 -12.39 12.56 15.57
CA ASP A 30 -13.35 12.49 14.46
C ASP A 30 -13.73 11.05 14.05
N SER A 31 -12.94 10.06 14.45
CA SER A 31 -13.23 8.63 14.25
C SER A 31 -14.09 8.04 15.38
N PHE A 32 -14.44 8.83 16.39
CA PHE A 32 -15.28 8.37 17.50
C PHE A 32 -16.74 8.20 17.05
N VAL A 33 -17.31 7.02 17.27
CA VAL A 33 -18.72 6.73 16.93
C VAL A 33 -19.62 7.16 18.10
N LEU A 34 -20.52 8.10 17.82
CA LEU A 34 -21.54 8.61 18.73
C LEU A 34 -22.66 7.59 18.96
N GLU A 35 -23.49 7.79 19.99
CA GLU A 35 -24.64 6.89 20.28
C GLU A 35 -25.63 6.75 19.12
N ASN A 36 -25.73 7.76 18.25
CA ASN A 36 -26.60 7.72 17.06
C ASN A 36 -26.00 6.90 15.90
N GLY A 37 -24.77 6.38 16.04
CA GLY A 37 -24.04 5.62 15.03
C GLY A 37 -23.27 6.47 14.01
N GLU A 38 -23.35 7.80 14.09
CA GLU A 38 -22.54 8.71 13.27
C GLU A 38 -21.16 8.93 13.90
N THR A 39 -20.17 9.26 13.09
CA THR A 39 -18.86 9.70 13.57
C THR A 39 -18.93 11.16 14.03
N ALA A 40 -18.22 11.47 15.12
CA ALA A 40 -18.11 12.85 15.60
C ALA A 40 -17.35 13.74 14.59
N LYS A 41 -17.61 15.05 14.61
CA LYS A 41 -16.87 16.03 13.80
C LYS A 41 -15.51 16.36 14.41
N ASN A 42 -15.37 16.19 15.72
CA ASN A 42 -14.12 16.35 16.47
C ASN A 42 -14.22 15.66 17.84
N GLY A 43 -13.08 15.53 18.51
CA GLY A 43 -12.95 14.89 19.82
C GLY A 43 -13.72 15.56 20.96
N PHE A 44 -13.97 16.87 20.89
CA PHE A 44 -14.78 17.57 21.91
C PHE A 44 -16.27 17.32 21.74
N GLU A 45 -16.77 17.22 20.50
CA GLU A 45 -18.13 16.76 20.22
C GLU A 45 -18.29 15.32 20.71
N ALA A 46 -17.32 14.45 20.41
CA ALA A 46 -17.30 13.09 20.93
C ALA A 46 -17.32 13.05 22.47
N LEU A 47 -16.58 13.94 23.14
CA LEU A 47 -16.57 14.02 24.59
C LEU A 47 -17.90 14.54 25.16
N SER A 48 -18.58 15.44 24.45
CA SER A 48 -19.80 16.09 24.93
C SER A 48 -20.97 15.14 25.23
N GLN A 49 -21.00 13.95 24.61
CA GLN A 49 -22.03 12.94 24.91
C GLN A 49 -21.94 12.39 26.34
N TYR A 50 -20.80 12.61 27.01
CA TYR A 50 -20.56 12.19 28.39
C TYR A 50 -20.82 13.30 29.42
N ASP A 51 -21.27 14.49 29.00
CA ASP A 51 -21.79 15.54 29.88
C ASP A 51 -23.28 15.29 30.13
N GLU A 52 -23.56 14.44 31.12
CA GLU A 52 -24.91 13.98 31.46
C GLU A 52 -25.77 15.10 32.03
N ASN A 53 -25.13 16.07 32.67
CA ASN A 53 -25.79 17.13 33.41
C ASN A 53 -25.97 18.43 32.60
N GLY A 54 -25.24 18.56 31.49
CA GLY A 54 -25.33 19.64 30.51
C GLY A 54 -24.73 20.95 31.00
N ASP A 55 -23.77 20.93 31.92
CA ASP A 55 -23.10 22.13 32.43
C ASP A 55 -21.87 22.56 31.61
N GLY A 56 -21.58 21.85 30.51
CA GLY A 56 -20.51 22.16 29.57
C GLY A 56 -19.13 21.73 30.06
N VAL A 57 -19.08 20.90 31.11
CA VAL A 57 -17.84 20.35 31.65
C VAL A 57 -18.01 18.87 31.95
N ILE A 58 -16.94 18.09 31.76
CA ILE A 58 -16.87 16.71 32.22
C ILE A 58 -16.21 16.72 33.60
N ASP A 59 -16.98 16.41 34.64
CA ASP A 59 -16.50 16.35 36.01
C ASP A 59 -17.16 15.22 36.83
N ALA A 60 -16.84 15.11 38.12
CA ALA A 60 -17.36 14.05 38.98
C ALA A 60 -18.90 14.08 39.19
N LYS A 61 -19.62 15.07 38.66
CA LYS A 61 -21.09 15.10 38.59
C LYS A 61 -21.64 14.23 37.45
N ASP A 62 -20.82 13.90 36.46
CA ASP A 62 -21.17 13.00 35.36
C ASP A 62 -20.78 11.56 35.72
N ALA A 63 -21.70 10.61 35.59
CA ALA A 63 -21.40 9.22 35.93
C ALA A 63 -20.29 8.64 35.04
N ALA A 64 -20.27 9.05 33.77
CA ALA A 64 -19.26 8.72 32.78
C ALA A 64 -17.83 9.17 33.14
N TYR A 65 -17.64 10.20 33.98
CA TYR A 65 -16.31 10.69 34.36
C TYR A 65 -15.41 9.58 34.93
N SER A 66 -16.00 8.64 35.66
CA SER A 66 -15.27 7.48 36.23
C SER A 66 -14.85 6.43 35.19
N GLN A 67 -15.46 6.45 34.00
CA GLN A 67 -15.19 5.53 32.89
C GLN A 67 -14.05 6.03 32.00
N LEU A 68 -13.85 7.35 31.95
CA LEU A 68 -12.78 7.95 31.15
C LEU A 68 -11.39 7.56 31.65
N ARG A 69 -10.47 7.43 30.71
CA ARG A 69 -9.07 7.07 30.90
C ARG A 69 -8.17 8.09 30.23
N VAL A 70 -6.97 8.20 30.75
CA VAL A 70 -5.82 8.83 30.14
C VAL A 70 -4.84 7.72 29.81
N TRP A 71 -4.64 7.47 28.52
CA TRP A 71 -3.65 6.54 28.02
C TRP A 71 -2.32 7.26 27.83
N ILE A 72 -1.28 6.74 28.47
CA ILE A 72 0.10 7.19 28.29
C ILE A 72 0.89 6.02 27.73
N ASP A 73 1.17 6.06 26.43
CA ASP A 73 2.03 5.08 25.75
C ASP A 73 3.49 5.30 26.19
N GLU A 74 3.94 4.52 27.17
CA GLU A 74 5.26 4.70 27.80
C GLU A 74 6.37 4.10 26.93
N ASN A 75 6.03 3.13 26.08
CA ASN A 75 6.98 2.36 25.28
C ASN A 75 7.02 2.80 23.80
N GLY A 76 6.03 3.58 23.36
CA GLY A 76 5.91 4.13 22.01
C GLY A 76 5.47 3.12 20.95
N ASP A 77 4.85 2.00 21.34
CA ASP A 77 4.41 0.94 20.43
C ASP A 77 3.00 1.16 19.85
N GLY A 78 2.26 2.14 20.36
CA GLY A 78 0.92 2.49 19.92
C GLY A 78 -0.16 1.45 20.28
N ILE A 79 0.11 0.55 21.22
CA ILE A 79 -0.82 -0.48 21.68
C ILE A 79 -1.12 -0.23 23.16
N SER A 80 -2.38 0.06 23.50
CA SER A 80 -2.75 0.29 24.88
C SER A 80 -2.62 -0.98 25.73
N GLN A 81 -1.89 -0.88 26.85
CA GLN A 81 -1.82 -1.92 27.86
C GLN A 81 -2.40 -1.47 29.21
N GLU A 82 -2.81 -2.42 30.06
CA GLU A 82 -3.46 -2.13 31.34
C GLU A 82 -2.61 -1.21 32.24
N ASN A 83 -1.28 -1.37 32.21
CA ASN A 83 -0.34 -0.55 32.98
C ASN A 83 -0.14 0.88 32.43
N GLU A 84 -0.70 1.19 31.26
CA GLU A 84 -0.61 2.50 30.60
C GLU A 84 -1.90 3.33 30.74
N LEU A 85 -2.95 2.76 31.34
CA LEU A 85 -4.26 3.37 31.47
C LEU A 85 -4.48 3.92 32.87
N TYR A 86 -4.66 5.24 32.94
CA TYR A 86 -4.89 5.96 34.19
C TYR A 86 -6.29 6.57 34.22
N THR A 87 -6.95 6.57 35.37
CA THR A 87 -8.18 7.34 35.56
C THR A 87 -7.89 8.85 35.59
N LEU A 88 -8.87 9.68 35.23
CA LEU A 88 -8.78 11.13 35.37
C LEU A 88 -8.39 11.56 36.79
N THR A 89 -8.91 10.86 37.80
CA THR A 89 -8.57 11.12 39.22
C THR A 89 -7.12 10.79 39.56
N GLN A 90 -6.56 9.69 39.05
CA GLN A 90 -5.13 9.35 39.23
C GLN A 90 -4.22 10.42 38.61
N MET A 91 -4.60 10.92 37.44
CA MET A 91 -3.90 12.02 36.75
C MET A 91 -4.16 13.39 37.38
N GLY A 92 -5.07 13.47 38.35
CA GLY A 92 -5.42 14.71 39.03
C GLY A 92 -6.15 15.72 38.13
N VAL A 93 -6.87 15.25 37.12
CA VAL A 93 -7.82 16.06 36.35
C VAL A 93 -9.08 16.21 37.19
N LYS A 94 -9.52 17.44 37.45
CA LYS A 94 -10.74 17.72 38.23
C LYS A 94 -11.96 17.89 37.32
N SER A 95 -11.81 18.62 36.23
CA SER A 95 -12.84 18.84 35.22
C SER A 95 -12.22 19.15 33.87
N ILE A 96 -12.89 18.79 32.78
CA ILE A 96 -12.50 19.12 31.40
C ILE A 96 -13.57 20.04 30.81
N SER A 97 -13.17 21.18 30.24
CA SER A 97 -14.09 22.08 29.54
C SER A 97 -14.45 21.53 28.16
N LEU A 98 -15.73 21.62 27.80
CA LEU A 98 -16.21 21.37 26.44
C LEU A 98 -16.24 22.64 25.57
N ASP A 99 -15.98 23.81 26.18
CA ASP A 99 -15.84 25.09 25.46
C ASP A 99 -14.45 25.16 24.80
N PHE A 100 -14.37 24.62 23.58
CA PHE A 100 -13.14 24.61 22.78
C PHE A 100 -13.11 25.76 21.76
N VAL A 101 -11.91 26.09 21.30
CA VAL A 101 -11.67 27.04 20.21
C VAL A 101 -10.90 26.37 19.07
N ASP A 102 -11.20 26.77 17.83
CA ASP A 102 -10.40 26.41 16.67
C ASP A 102 -9.01 27.07 16.79
N SER A 103 -7.95 26.27 16.83
CA SER A 103 -6.58 26.75 17.00
C SER A 103 -5.73 26.60 15.74
N GLY A 104 -5.88 25.48 15.01
CA GLY A 104 -5.06 25.16 13.83
C GLY A 104 -3.55 25.31 14.09
N ARG A 105 -3.12 25.11 15.35
CA ARG A 105 -1.79 25.47 15.83
C ARG A 105 -0.78 24.39 15.40
N PRO A 106 0.23 24.72 14.59
CA PRO A 106 1.27 23.77 14.24
C PRO A 106 2.13 23.42 15.46
N THR A 107 2.71 22.22 15.45
CA THR A 107 3.73 21.79 16.42
C THR A 107 5.11 21.75 15.76
N ASP A 108 6.15 21.35 16.51
CA ASP A 108 7.48 21.08 15.95
C ASP A 108 7.54 19.77 15.15
N SER A 109 6.40 19.06 15.05
CA SER A 109 6.20 17.84 14.25
C SER A 109 5.11 18.07 13.19
N GLU A 110 4.83 17.05 12.37
CA GLU A 110 3.69 17.07 11.42
C GLU A 110 2.32 17.15 12.11
N THR A 111 2.26 16.98 13.44
CA THR A 111 1.03 17.11 14.23
C THR A 111 0.54 18.55 14.27
N VAL A 112 -0.76 18.74 14.09
CA VAL A 112 -1.45 20.02 14.27
C VAL A 112 -2.42 19.89 15.43
N ILE A 113 -2.46 20.89 16.31
CA ILE A 113 -3.54 20.99 17.30
C ILE A 113 -4.70 21.68 16.60
N GLY A 114 -5.78 20.93 16.33
CA GLY A 114 -6.95 21.43 15.62
C GLY A 114 -7.80 22.33 16.52
N HIS A 115 -8.18 21.79 17.67
CA HIS A 115 -9.04 22.44 18.65
C HIS A 115 -8.35 22.45 20.02
N GLU A 116 -8.55 23.50 20.81
CA GLU A 116 -7.99 23.64 22.15
C GLU A 116 -9.08 24.02 23.17
N ALA A 117 -9.00 23.42 24.35
CA ALA A 117 -9.78 23.79 25.53
C ALA A 117 -8.89 23.74 26.77
N ALA A 118 -9.50 23.92 27.94
CA ALA A 118 -8.81 23.81 29.21
C ALA A 118 -9.39 22.68 30.07
N PHE A 119 -8.53 22.06 30.88
CA PHE A 119 -8.94 21.24 32.01
C PHE A 119 -8.44 21.87 33.31
N THR A 120 -9.20 21.72 34.38
CA THR A 120 -8.78 22.13 35.71
C THR A 120 -8.13 20.95 36.42
N SER A 121 -6.92 21.09 36.95
CA SER A 121 -6.30 20.05 37.78
C SER A 121 -6.77 20.10 39.24
N LYS A 122 -6.47 19.07 40.02
CA LYS A 122 -6.86 18.92 41.44
C LYS A 122 -6.39 20.06 42.34
N ASP A 123 -5.32 20.75 41.94
CA ASP A 123 -4.78 21.95 42.62
C ASP A 123 -5.48 23.26 42.19
N GLY A 124 -6.50 23.16 41.33
CA GLY A 124 -7.29 24.29 40.84
C GLY A 124 -6.64 25.09 39.71
N LYS A 125 -5.52 24.63 39.15
CA LYS A 125 -4.88 25.28 38.00
C LYS A 125 -5.51 24.83 36.69
N GLU A 126 -5.64 25.77 35.76
CA GLU A 126 -5.98 25.46 34.37
C GLU A 126 -4.76 24.93 33.62
N ARG A 127 -5.00 23.94 32.76
CA ARG A 127 -4.03 23.27 31.90
C ARG A 127 -4.69 23.03 30.53
N ASN A 128 -3.89 22.83 29.51
CA ASN A 128 -4.40 22.68 28.15
C ASN A 128 -4.82 21.24 27.87
N ILE A 129 -5.90 21.08 27.11
CA ILE A 129 -6.27 19.86 26.41
C ILE A 129 -6.57 20.26 24.97
N GLY A 130 -6.23 19.42 24.01
CA GLY A 130 -6.51 19.70 22.61
C GLY A 130 -6.73 18.45 21.80
N GLU A 131 -7.39 18.61 20.67
CA GLU A 131 -7.46 17.58 19.63
C GLU A 131 -6.21 17.69 18.76
N ALA A 132 -5.43 16.61 18.72
CA ALA A 132 -4.24 16.50 17.89
C ALA A 132 -4.56 15.76 16.59
N TRP A 133 -4.35 16.42 15.46
CA TRP A 133 -4.38 15.81 14.14
C TRP A 133 -2.98 15.30 13.83
N VAL A 134 -2.81 13.99 13.98
CA VAL A 134 -1.55 13.30 13.77
C VAL A 134 -1.49 12.75 12.35
N ALA A 135 -0.31 12.84 11.72
CA ALA A 135 -0.10 12.20 10.43
C ALA A 135 -0.14 10.68 10.57
N SER A 136 -1.01 10.02 9.80
CA SER A 136 -1.09 8.56 9.70
C SER A 136 -1.11 8.13 8.25
N ASN A 137 -0.39 7.06 7.94
CA ASN A 137 -0.50 6.40 6.65
C ASN A 137 -1.58 5.31 6.75
N HIS A 138 -2.78 5.64 6.28
CA HIS A 138 -3.95 4.77 6.34
C HIS A 138 -3.84 3.55 5.41
N PHE A 139 -2.93 3.55 4.43
CA PHE A 139 -2.60 2.37 3.64
C PHE A 139 -2.03 1.26 4.55
N ASN A 140 -1.17 1.60 5.50
CA ASN A 140 -0.57 0.64 6.45
C ASN A 140 -1.49 0.35 7.65
N SER A 141 -2.77 0.08 7.38
CA SER A 141 -3.71 -0.36 8.41
C SER A 141 -3.49 -1.84 8.76
N ILE A 142 -3.97 -2.25 9.94
CA ILE A 142 -3.97 -3.64 10.37
C ILE A 142 -5.41 -4.10 10.44
N ASP A 143 -5.73 -5.16 9.69
CA ASP A 143 -7.02 -5.83 9.80
C ASP A 143 -7.11 -6.59 11.12
N LYS A 144 -7.96 -6.09 12.03
CA LYS A 144 -8.18 -6.72 13.35
C LYS A 144 -9.19 -7.85 13.31
N LEU A 145 -9.84 -8.09 12.17
CA LEU A 145 -10.82 -9.16 12.03
C LEU A 145 -10.09 -10.51 11.89
N VAL A 146 -10.16 -11.33 12.94
CA VAL A 146 -9.61 -12.69 12.94
C VAL A 146 -10.69 -13.67 12.54
N VAL A 147 -10.55 -14.25 11.34
CA VAL A 147 -11.42 -15.32 10.83
C VAL A 147 -10.52 -16.46 10.36
N GLU A 148 -10.76 -17.66 10.86
CA GLU A 148 -9.99 -18.86 10.50
C GLU A 148 -10.38 -19.35 9.09
N PRO A 149 -9.46 -19.35 8.11
CA PRO A 149 -9.76 -19.83 6.77
C PRO A 149 -9.88 -21.34 6.71
N SER A 150 -10.66 -21.85 5.75
CA SER A 150 -10.72 -23.29 5.48
C SER A 150 -9.38 -23.83 4.93
N GLU A 151 -9.16 -25.13 4.99
CA GLU A 151 -7.96 -25.77 4.41
C GLU A 151 -7.81 -25.47 2.91
N THR A 152 -8.93 -25.39 2.17
CA THR A 152 -8.93 -24.98 0.77
C THR A 152 -8.41 -23.56 0.59
N VAL A 153 -8.85 -22.62 1.43
CA VAL A 153 -8.44 -21.21 1.35
C VAL A 153 -6.97 -21.07 1.74
N ASN A 154 -6.49 -21.82 2.74
CA ASN A 154 -5.08 -21.83 3.13
C ASN A 154 -4.13 -22.29 2.00
N GLY A 155 -4.63 -23.04 1.01
CA GLY A 155 -3.87 -23.44 -0.18
C GLY A 155 -3.84 -22.40 -1.31
N LEU A 156 -4.61 -21.32 -1.20
CA LEU A 156 -4.67 -20.25 -2.20
C LEU A 156 -3.71 -19.10 -1.86
N PRO A 157 -3.31 -18.28 -2.85
CA PRO A 157 -2.59 -17.03 -2.60
C PRO A 157 -3.24 -16.18 -1.51
N ASN A 158 -2.43 -15.49 -0.72
CA ASN A 158 -2.90 -14.53 0.28
C ASN A 158 -2.23 -13.17 0.10
N VAL A 159 -2.94 -12.11 0.43
CA VAL A 159 -2.42 -10.75 0.51
C VAL A 159 -2.84 -10.19 1.87
N ALA A 160 -1.92 -9.57 2.59
CA ALA A 160 -2.23 -8.93 3.87
C ALA A 160 -3.25 -7.79 3.67
N GLY A 161 -4.06 -7.51 4.70
CA GLY A 161 -4.98 -6.38 4.65
C GLY A 161 -4.24 -5.04 4.64
N PHE A 162 -4.85 -4.03 4.01
CA PHE A 162 -4.34 -2.66 3.91
C PHE A 162 -5.51 -1.70 3.68
N GLY A 163 -5.37 -0.42 4.06
CA GLY A 163 -6.47 0.54 3.96
C GLY A 163 -7.74 0.05 4.66
N LYS A 164 -8.83 -0.06 3.89
CA LYS A 164 -10.12 -0.65 4.27
C LYS A 164 -10.34 -2.06 3.70
N ILE A 165 -9.32 -2.61 3.05
CA ILE A 165 -9.37 -3.92 2.40
C ILE A 165 -8.89 -4.99 3.38
N HIS A 166 -9.74 -6.00 3.62
CA HIS A 166 -9.39 -7.19 4.40
C HIS A 166 -8.26 -7.98 3.75
N SER A 167 -7.58 -8.83 4.53
CA SER A 167 -6.69 -9.83 3.92
C SER A 167 -7.46 -10.70 2.91
N LEU A 168 -6.79 -11.19 1.86
CA LEU A 168 -7.47 -11.96 0.81
C LEU A 168 -8.14 -13.21 1.38
N HIS A 169 -7.48 -13.93 2.29
CA HIS A 169 -8.06 -15.09 2.96
C HIS A 169 -9.26 -14.73 3.83
N THR A 170 -9.20 -13.63 4.58
CA THR A 170 -10.36 -13.12 5.34
C THR A 170 -11.51 -12.83 4.39
N ALA A 171 -11.26 -12.10 3.30
CA ALA A 171 -12.27 -11.72 2.33
C ALA A 171 -12.92 -12.92 1.63
N ILE A 172 -12.13 -13.93 1.22
CA ILE A 172 -12.66 -15.18 0.66
C ILE A 172 -13.55 -15.90 1.69
N THR A 173 -13.12 -15.92 2.95
CA THR A 173 -13.88 -16.60 4.01
C THR A 173 -15.21 -15.90 4.32
N LEU A 174 -15.27 -14.58 4.16
CA LEU A 174 -16.49 -13.79 4.30
C LEU A 174 -17.40 -13.86 3.05
N ASP A 175 -16.85 -14.16 1.88
CA ASP A 175 -17.61 -14.25 0.62
C ASP A 175 -18.44 -15.54 0.53
N THR A 176 -19.69 -15.44 0.97
CA THR A 176 -20.66 -16.55 0.88
C THR A 176 -21.05 -16.95 -0.55
N THR A 177 -20.68 -16.16 -1.57
CA THR A 177 -21.01 -16.46 -2.98
C THR A 177 -20.01 -17.40 -3.64
N GLY A 178 -18.78 -17.51 -3.11
CA GLY A 178 -17.68 -18.28 -3.69
C GLY A 178 -17.03 -17.61 -4.92
N THR A 179 -17.34 -16.35 -5.18
CA THR A 179 -16.83 -15.61 -6.34
C THR A 179 -15.35 -15.30 -6.18
N LEU A 180 -14.93 -14.78 -5.02
CA LEU A 180 -13.52 -14.49 -4.74
C LEU A 180 -12.66 -15.74 -4.82
N GLU A 181 -13.11 -16.85 -4.24
CA GLU A 181 -12.39 -18.13 -4.32
C GLU A 181 -12.20 -18.58 -5.78
N SER A 182 -13.24 -18.42 -6.62
CA SER A 182 -13.20 -18.79 -8.04
C SER A 182 -12.23 -17.90 -8.83
N MET A 183 -12.20 -16.60 -8.56
CA MET A 183 -11.29 -15.65 -9.21
C MET A 183 -9.84 -15.94 -8.84
N VAL A 184 -9.57 -16.21 -7.55
CA VAL A 184 -8.21 -16.55 -7.10
C VAL A 184 -7.74 -17.87 -7.71
N LYS A 185 -8.62 -18.86 -7.87
CA LYS A 185 -8.30 -20.09 -8.61
C LYS A 185 -7.98 -19.82 -10.08
N ALA A 186 -8.80 -19.02 -10.75
CA ALA A 186 -8.54 -18.63 -12.14
C ALA A 186 -7.19 -17.92 -12.31
N PHE A 187 -6.81 -17.05 -11.36
CA PHE A 187 -5.49 -16.42 -11.33
C PHE A 187 -4.35 -17.45 -11.23
N THR A 188 -4.52 -18.48 -10.40
CA THR A 188 -3.48 -19.52 -10.24
C THR A 188 -3.37 -20.45 -11.44
N GLU A 189 -4.47 -20.66 -12.16
CA GLU A 189 -4.56 -21.61 -13.29
C GLU A 189 -4.12 -20.98 -14.63
N SER A 190 -4.24 -19.65 -14.78
CA SER A 190 -3.85 -18.97 -16.03
C SER A 190 -2.33 -18.77 -16.13
N ASP A 191 -1.80 -18.95 -17.33
CA ASP A 191 -0.41 -18.62 -17.72
C ASP A 191 -0.30 -17.26 -18.43
N ASP A 192 -1.43 -16.58 -18.68
CA ASP A 192 -1.50 -15.28 -19.34
C ASP A 192 -1.43 -14.15 -18.30
N ASN A 193 -0.34 -13.38 -18.34
CA ASN A 193 -0.10 -12.26 -17.44
C ASN A 193 -1.19 -11.17 -17.55
N ALA A 194 -1.69 -10.88 -18.75
CA ALA A 194 -2.73 -9.88 -18.96
C ALA A 194 -4.08 -10.33 -18.41
N GLU A 195 -4.43 -11.61 -18.60
CA GLU A 195 -5.63 -12.22 -18.01
C GLU A 195 -5.56 -12.18 -16.48
N ARG A 196 -4.45 -12.64 -15.90
CA ARG A 196 -4.23 -12.62 -14.45
C ARG A 196 -4.28 -11.21 -13.87
N ARG A 197 -3.71 -10.22 -14.57
CA ARG A 197 -3.77 -8.81 -14.15
C ARG A 197 -5.21 -8.29 -14.19
N SER A 198 -6.00 -8.67 -15.19
CA SER A 198 -7.44 -8.36 -15.24
C SER A 198 -8.19 -9.00 -14.07
N ILE A 199 -7.90 -10.27 -13.74
CA ILE A 199 -8.51 -10.97 -12.60
C ILE A 199 -8.19 -10.23 -11.29
N VAL A 200 -6.95 -9.77 -11.10
CA VAL A 200 -6.55 -8.99 -9.92
C VAL A 200 -7.31 -7.67 -9.83
N ALA A 201 -7.49 -6.96 -10.95
CA ALA A 201 -8.30 -5.76 -10.99
C ALA A 201 -9.76 -6.04 -10.55
N ASP A 202 -10.37 -7.11 -11.05
CA ASP A 202 -11.73 -7.49 -10.65
C ASP A 202 -11.81 -7.94 -9.18
N ILE A 203 -10.79 -8.64 -8.66
CA ILE A 203 -10.67 -8.97 -7.23
C ILE A 203 -10.68 -7.68 -6.41
N LEU A 204 -9.85 -6.69 -6.77
CA LEU A 204 -9.77 -5.41 -6.07
C LEU A 204 -11.10 -4.64 -6.09
N VAL A 205 -11.84 -4.67 -7.20
CA VAL A 205 -13.20 -4.10 -7.28
C VAL A 205 -14.12 -4.75 -6.24
N LYS A 206 -14.05 -6.07 -6.09
CA LYS A 206 -14.86 -6.79 -5.10
C LYS A 206 -14.41 -6.49 -3.67
N LEU A 207 -13.11 -6.51 -3.40
CA LEU A 207 -12.55 -6.23 -2.08
C LEU A 207 -12.81 -4.80 -1.60
N SER A 208 -12.93 -3.85 -2.53
CA SER A 208 -13.28 -2.46 -2.24
C SER A 208 -14.79 -2.19 -2.20
N ASN A 209 -15.64 -3.20 -2.39
CA ASN A 209 -17.09 -3.06 -2.55
C ASN A 209 -17.49 -2.08 -3.69
N ALA A 210 -16.68 -1.99 -4.74
CA ALA A 210 -16.89 -1.07 -5.85
C ALA A 210 -17.80 -1.61 -6.97
N GLU A 211 -18.32 -2.84 -6.84
CA GLU A 211 -19.14 -3.52 -7.86
C GLU A 211 -20.40 -2.74 -8.28
N SER A 212 -20.97 -1.95 -7.36
CA SER A 212 -22.16 -1.13 -7.63
C SER A 212 -21.87 0.34 -7.91
N VAL A 213 -20.60 0.72 -8.07
CA VAL A 213 -20.21 2.10 -8.35
C VAL A 213 -20.44 2.39 -9.83
N GLU A 214 -21.19 3.46 -10.11
CA GLU A 214 -21.45 3.90 -11.48
C GLU A 214 -20.19 4.59 -12.05
N PRO A 215 -19.57 4.10 -13.15
CA PRO A 215 -18.27 4.56 -13.63
C PRO A 215 -18.12 6.08 -13.84
N GLY A 216 -19.21 6.78 -14.16
CA GLY A 216 -19.22 8.24 -14.37
C GLY A 216 -19.49 9.08 -13.12
N SER A 217 -19.63 8.49 -11.93
CA SER A 217 -20.08 9.19 -10.73
C SER A 217 -19.03 10.08 -10.05
N ARG A 218 -17.79 10.09 -10.56
CA ARG A 218 -16.65 10.89 -10.04
C ARG A 218 -16.04 11.81 -11.11
N GLY A 219 -16.92 12.38 -11.93
CA GLY A 219 -16.55 13.23 -13.06
C GLY A 219 -16.10 12.43 -14.28
N ARG A 220 -15.57 13.14 -15.28
CA ARG A 220 -15.27 12.58 -16.61
C ARG A 220 -13.82 12.12 -16.81
N ASN A 221 -12.95 12.40 -15.85
CA ASN A 221 -11.49 12.29 -16.06
C ASN A 221 -10.94 10.92 -15.63
N ILE A 222 -11.63 10.21 -14.74
CA ILE A 222 -11.26 8.90 -14.22
C ILE A 222 -12.53 8.06 -13.98
N ASP A 223 -12.39 6.74 -14.08
CA ASP A 223 -13.47 5.81 -13.74
C ASP A 223 -13.71 5.81 -12.22
N ALA A 224 -14.96 6.00 -11.81
CA ALA A 224 -15.35 6.02 -10.41
C ALA A 224 -15.10 4.68 -9.69
N VAL A 225 -15.11 3.56 -10.43
CA VAL A 225 -14.75 2.24 -9.89
C VAL A 225 -13.27 2.21 -9.50
N GLN A 226 -12.38 2.73 -10.34
CA GLN A 226 -10.96 2.87 -10.02
C GLN A 226 -10.76 3.77 -8.80
N MET A 227 -11.51 4.87 -8.70
CA MET A 227 -11.47 5.74 -7.53
C MET A 227 -11.90 5.02 -6.25
N ALA A 228 -12.97 4.22 -6.30
CA ALA A 228 -13.40 3.45 -5.14
C ALA A 228 -12.34 2.44 -4.68
N VAL A 229 -11.63 1.80 -5.62
CA VAL A 229 -10.49 0.93 -5.30
C VAL A 229 -9.36 1.71 -4.65
N ILE A 230 -8.97 2.86 -5.20
CA ILE A 230 -7.93 3.73 -4.62
C ILE A 230 -8.32 4.16 -3.19
N GLU A 231 -9.54 4.64 -2.99
CA GLU A 231 -10.01 5.14 -1.69
C GLU A 231 -10.11 4.03 -0.64
N ALA A 232 -10.47 2.82 -1.06
CA ALA A 232 -10.42 1.64 -0.19
C ALA A 232 -8.98 1.28 0.16
N ALA A 233 -8.05 1.27 -0.81
CA ALA A 233 -6.65 0.96 -0.60
C ALA A 233 -5.93 1.99 0.28
N MET A 234 -6.16 3.28 0.02
CA MET A 234 -5.57 4.38 0.77
C MET A 234 -6.24 4.57 2.14
N GLY A 235 -7.42 3.99 2.36
CA GLY A 235 -8.18 4.10 3.61
C GLY A 235 -8.92 5.43 3.77
N GLU A 236 -8.86 6.32 2.80
CA GLU A 236 -9.44 7.67 2.84
C GLU A 236 -10.09 8.06 1.51
N THR A 237 -11.00 9.03 1.55
CA THR A 237 -11.66 9.57 0.35
C THR A 237 -10.77 10.62 -0.30
N PHE A 238 -10.67 10.60 -1.63
CA PHE A 238 -9.91 11.61 -2.36
C PHE A 238 -10.56 12.99 -2.18
N ASN A 239 -9.74 13.96 -1.76
CA ASN A 239 -10.13 15.36 -1.65
C ASN A 239 -9.11 16.25 -2.34
N GLY A 240 -9.40 16.65 -3.57
CA GLY A 240 -8.56 17.55 -4.36
C GLY A 240 -8.87 19.02 -4.12
N VAL A 241 -8.07 19.89 -4.75
CA VAL A 241 -8.25 21.36 -4.68
C VAL A 241 -9.65 21.82 -5.12
N SER A 242 -10.31 21.07 -5.99
CA SER A 242 -11.66 21.38 -6.51
C SER A 242 -12.76 20.51 -5.91
N GLY A 243 -12.50 19.89 -4.76
CA GLY A 243 -13.40 18.96 -4.09
C GLY A 243 -13.10 17.50 -4.40
N THR A 244 -14.10 16.65 -4.23
CA THR A 244 -13.97 15.19 -4.28
C THR A 244 -13.88 14.62 -5.70
N ASP A 245 -14.13 15.41 -6.74
CA ASP A 245 -14.02 14.97 -8.13
C ASP A 245 -12.63 15.31 -8.71
N PRO A 246 -11.85 14.31 -9.16
CA PRO A 246 -10.53 14.56 -9.72
C PRO A 246 -10.56 15.43 -10.99
N ASN A 247 -9.74 16.49 -10.99
CA ASN A 247 -9.44 17.24 -12.22
C ASN A 247 -8.51 16.42 -13.15
N ASN A 248 -8.23 16.93 -14.36
CA ASN A 248 -7.43 16.18 -15.35
C ASN A 248 -6.01 15.84 -14.87
N ALA A 249 -5.36 16.76 -14.14
CA ALA A 249 -4.00 16.55 -13.65
C ALA A 249 -3.98 15.47 -12.54
N ALA A 250 -4.89 15.58 -11.57
CA ALA A 250 -5.03 14.58 -10.51
C ALA A 250 -5.42 13.21 -11.08
N ALA A 251 -6.30 13.17 -12.08
CA ALA A 251 -6.74 11.93 -12.71
C ALA A 251 -5.60 11.15 -13.37
N SER A 252 -4.56 11.81 -13.89
CA SER A 252 -3.38 11.10 -14.42
C SER A 252 -2.67 10.34 -13.30
N VAL A 253 -2.31 11.06 -12.23
CA VAL A 253 -1.62 10.49 -11.07
C VAL A 253 -2.43 9.37 -10.42
N LEU A 254 -3.75 9.53 -10.32
CA LEU A 254 -4.65 8.54 -9.73
C LEU A 254 -4.77 7.27 -10.58
N LYS A 255 -4.71 7.36 -11.92
CA LYS A 255 -4.67 6.18 -12.79
C LYS A 255 -3.37 5.41 -12.63
N ASP A 256 -2.25 6.12 -12.51
CA ASP A 256 -0.96 5.49 -12.27
C ASP A 256 -0.93 4.84 -10.89
N MET A 257 -1.51 5.49 -9.87
CA MET A 257 -1.70 4.91 -8.53
C MET A 257 -2.56 3.63 -8.57
N TYR A 258 -3.68 3.65 -9.30
CA TYR A 258 -4.53 2.46 -9.47
C TYR A 258 -3.74 1.30 -10.07
N ASN A 259 -2.95 1.56 -11.13
CA ASN A 259 -2.11 0.54 -11.73
C ASN A 259 -1.07 -0.01 -10.76
N LYS A 260 -0.41 0.86 -9.97
CA LYS A 260 0.54 0.44 -8.94
C LYS A 260 -0.12 -0.43 -7.85
N ILE A 261 -1.37 -0.12 -7.46
CA ILE A 261 -2.14 -0.95 -6.52
C ILE A 261 -2.42 -2.34 -7.13
N VAL A 262 -2.84 -2.39 -8.39
CA VAL A 262 -3.09 -3.66 -9.12
C VAL A 262 -1.81 -4.49 -9.19
N ASP A 263 -0.69 -3.89 -9.57
CA ASP A 263 0.60 -4.59 -9.74
C ASP A 263 1.15 -5.05 -8.38
N ALA A 264 1.07 -4.21 -7.35
CA ALA A 264 1.45 -4.59 -5.99
C ALA A 264 0.61 -5.75 -5.46
N TYR A 265 -0.70 -5.76 -5.73
CA TYR A 265 -1.57 -6.86 -5.33
C TYR A 265 -1.27 -8.15 -6.11
N TYR A 266 -1.04 -8.04 -7.41
CA TYR A 266 -0.64 -9.14 -8.29
C TYR A 266 0.65 -9.82 -7.78
N TYR A 267 1.70 -9.04 -7.52
CA TYR A 267 2.97 -9.57 -7.03
C TYR A 267 2.93 -9.99 -5.56
N SER A 268 2.01 -9.46 -4.76
CA SER A 268 1.75 -9.97 -3.41
C SER A 268 1.12 -11.37 -3.44
N MET A 269 0.17 -11.61 -4.37
CA MET A 269 -0.41 -12.94 -4.58
C MET A 269 0.67 -13.94 -5.01
N ILE A 270 1.51 -13.60 -5.99
CA ILE A 270 2.68 -14.43 -6.39
C ILE A 270 3.62 -14.63 -5.21
N GLY A 271 3.93 -13.56 -4.48
CA GLY A 271 4.87 -13.58 -3.38
C GLY A 271 4.48 -14.54 -2.25
N SER A 272 3.18 -14.65 -2.00
CA SER A 272 2.64 -15.57 -1.01
C SER A 272 2.84 -17.05 -1.37
N THR A 273 2.81 -17.41 -2.65
CA THR A 273 2.94 -18.80 -3.11
C THR A 273 4.40 -19.19 -3.38
N LEU A 274 5.24 -18.24 -3.77
CA LEU A 274 6.65 -18.47 -4.12
C LEU A 274 7.65 -17.94 -3.08
N SER A 275 7.18 -17.69 -1.85
CA SER A 275 7.96 -17.17 -0.72
C SER A 275 9.27 -17.91 -0.46
N LYS A 276 9.33 -19.22 -0.73
CA LYS A 276 10.56 -20.02 -0.65
C LYS A 276 11.71 -19.45 -1.49
N TYR A 277 11.42 -18.99 -2.71
CA TYR A 277 12.45 -18.44 -3.62
C TYR A 277 12.66 -16.95 -3.35
N ILE A 278 11.59 -16.19 -3.12
CA ILE A 278 11.69 -14.76 -2.81
C ILE A 278 12.49 -14.51 -1.54
N GLY A 279 12.35 -15.37 -0.52
CA GLY A 279 13.16 -15.29 0.69
C GLY A 279 14.66 -15.57 0.50
N LEU A 280 15.11 -15.90 -0.72
CA LEU A 280 16.52 -16.05 -1.08
C LEU A 280 17.13 -14.75 -1.61
N ILE A 281 16.32 -13.71 -1.86
CA ILE A 281 16.83 -12.37 -2.14
C ILE A 281 17.39 -11.82 -0.83
N GLY A 282 18.70 -11.70 -0.76
CA GLY A 282 19.40 -11.20 0.41
C GLY A 282 19.18 -9.70 0.58
N VAL A 283 18.98 -9.24 1.81
CA VAL A 283 18.88 -7.83 2.15
C VAL A 283 19.85 -7.53 3.27
N THR A 284 20.78 -6.61 3.03
CA THR A 284 21.74 -6.15 4.05
C THR A 284 21.52 -4.66 4.30
N GLU A 285 21.25 -4.30 5.55
CA GLU A 285 21.18 -2.90 5.98
C GLU A 285 22.59 -2.36 6.23
N ASN A 286 22.92 -1.27 5.55
CA ASN A 286 24.18 -0.56 5.63
C ASN A 286 24.22 0.32 6.90
N ALA A 287 25.41 0.76 7.28
CA ALA A 287 25.60 1.58 8.49
C ALA A 287 24.88 2.95 8.44
N ASP A 288 24.50 3.41 7.25
CA ASP A 288 23.74 4.65 7.01
C ASP A 288 22.22 4.42 6.94
N GLY A 289 21.74 3.19 7.13
CA GLY A 289 20.34 2.81 6.99
C GLY A 289 19.91 2.52 5.56
N GLY A 290 20.80 2.68 4.56
CA GLY A 290 20.56 2.21 3.20
C GLY A 290 20.50 0.68 3.15
N LYS A 291 19.93 0.11 2.10
CA LYS A 291 19.88 -1.34 1.90
C LYS A 291 20.68 -1.73 0.68
N THR A 292 21.21 -2.95 0.68
CA THR A 292 21.82 -3.60 -0.48
C THR A 292 21.15 -4.96 -0.68
N TYR A 293 20.97 -5.34 -1.92
CA TYR A 293 20.27 -6.55 -2.31
C TYR A 293 21.22 -7.54 -2.98
N GLU A 294 21.11 -8.83 -2.63
CA GLU A 294 21.95 -9.90 -3.18
C GLU A 294 21.09 -10.99 -3.79
N LEU A 295 21.25 -11.25 -5.09
CA LEU A 295 20.42 -12.23 -5.82
C LEU A 295 21.09 -13.60 -5.97
N ARG A 296 22.34 -13.77 -5.52
CA ARG A 296 23.12 -14.97 -5.82
C ARG A 296 22.45 -16.29 -5.41
N ALA A 297 21.85 -16.32 -4.21
CA ALA A 297 21.14 -17.51 -3.74
C ALA A 297 19.84 -17.75 -4.51
N PHE A 298 19.13 -16.68 -4.85
CA PHE A 298 17.94 -16.72 -5.69
C PHE A 298 18.28 -17.32 -7.07
N GLU A 299 19.24 -16.75 -7.80
CA GLU A 299 19.69 -17.19 -9.12
C GLU A 299 20.09 -18.67 -9.16
N MET A 300 20.91 -19.10 -8.20
CA MET A 300 21.40 -20.48 -8.16
C MET A 300 20.26 -21.47 -7.89
N MET A 301 19.31 -21.11 -7.02
CA MET A 301 18.22 -21.99 -6.64
C MET A 301 17.10 -22.03 -7.69
N THR A 302 16.83 -20.93 -8.39
CA THR A 302 15.89 -20.91 -9.52
C THR A 302 16.45 -21.71 -10.70
N MET A 303 17.74 -21.56 -11.05
CA MET A 303 18.40 -22.37 -12.07
C MET A 303 18.36 -23.85 -11.73
N PHE A 304 18.78 -24.22 -10.52
CA PHE A 304 18.73 -25.61 -10.05
C PHE A 304 17.29 -26.14 -10.08
N GLY A 305 16.32 -25.30 -9.71
CA GLY A 305 14.89 -25.65 -9.73
C GLY A 305 14.39 -25.99 -11.13
N LEU A 306 14.72 -25.14 -12.12
CA LEU A 306 14.37 -25.34 -13.53
C LEU A 306 15.03 -26.60 -14.11
N GLU A 307 16.33 -26.79 -13.86
CA GLU A 307 17.07 -27.93 -14.40
C GLU A 307 16.57 -29.28 -13.87
N ASN A 308 16.10 -29.32 -12.62
CA ASN A 308 15.57 -30.53 -12.00
C ASN A 308 14.05 -30.66 -12.10
N GLY A 309 13.36 -29.69 -12.72
CA GLY A 309 11.90 -29.67 -12.85
C GLY A 309 11.15 -29.47 -11.53
N THR A 310 11.79 -28.93 -10.50
CA THR A 310 11.16 -28.57 -9.22
C THR A 310 10.65 -27.13 -9.19
N LEU A 311 10.95 -26.34 -10.22
CA LEU A 311 10.40 -25.03 -10.50
C LEU A 311 9.80 -25.07 -11.90
N SER A 312 8.53 -24.69 -12.05
CA SER A 312 7.90 -24.62 -13.37
C SER A 312 8.37 -23.37 -14.13
N GLU A 313 8.30 -23.38 -15.46
CA GLU A 313 8.63 -22.20 -16.27
C GLU A 313 7.72 -21.02 -15.93
N LYS A 314 6.42 -21.28 -15.67
CA LYS A 314 5.46 -20.27 -15.21
C LYS A 314 5.89 -19.62 -13.90
N ASP A 315 6.20 -20.43 -12.88
CA ASP A 315 6.64 -19.91 -11.57
C ASP A 315 7.97 -19.16 -11.70
N PHE A 316 8.86 -19.60 -12.59
CA PHE A 316 10.10 -18.88 -12.85
C PHE A 316 9.86 -17.52 -13.50
N LYS A 317 8.98 -17.43 -14.51
CA LYS A 317 8.55 -16.15 -15.07
C LYS A 317 7.95 -15.24 -13.99
N ASP A 318 7.11 -15.77 -13.12
CA ASP A 318 6.52 -15.04 -12.00
C ASP A 318 7.59 -14.50 -11.04
N LEU A 319 8.65 -15.27 -10.79
CA LEU A 319 9.78 -14.82 -9.98
C LEU A 319 10.59 -13.71 -10.66
N CYS A 320 10.83 -13.80 -11.97
CA CYS A 320 11.51 -12.74 -12.73
C CYS A 320 10.72 -11.43 -12.73
N GLY A 321 9.41 -11.50 -12.99
CA GLY A 321 8.55 -10.32 -12.91
C GLY A 321 8.47 -9.75 -11.49
N TYR A 322 8.48 -10.61 -10.47
CA TYR A 322 8.56 -10.16 -9.08
C TYR A 322 9.88 -9.43 -8.78
N VAL A 323 11.02 -9.92 -9.26
CA VAL A 323 12.32 -9.26 -9.07
C VAL A 323 12.32 -7.88 -9.72
N ASP A 324 11.73 -7.75 -10.91
CA ASP A 324 11.59 -6.45 -11.57
C ASP A 324 10.72 -5.47 -10.76
N PHE A 325 9.53 -5.90 -10.35
CA PHE A 325 8.66 -5.12 -9.49
C PHE A 325 9.35 -4.72 -8.18
N PHE A 326 10.12 -5.64 -7.59
CA PHE A 326 10.91 -5.37 -6.40
C PHE A 326 12.02 -4.36 -6.65
N SER A 327 12.72 -4.46 -7.78
CA SER A 327 13.74 -3.51 -8.24
C SER A 327 13.18 -2.09 -8.31
N LEU A 328 12.04 -1.91 -8.98
CA LEU A 328 11.36 -0.62 -9.08
C LEU A 328 10.93 -0.07 -7.71
N LEU A 329 10.55 -0.94 -6.77
CA LEU A 329 10.15 -0.53 -5.44
C LEU A 329 11.34 -0.07 -4.57
N VAL A 330 12.50 -0.71 -4.71
CA VAL A 330 13.62 -0.54 -3.78
C VAL A 330 14.79 0.27 -4.32
N GLU A 331 14.98 0.28 -5.64
CA GLU A 331 16.07 0.98 -6.33
C GLU A 331 15.55 2.05 -7.30
N ASP A 332 14.24 2.08 -7.58
CA ASP A 332 13.62 2.98 -8.58
C ASP A 332 14.18 2.76 -10.00
N ASP A 333 14.65 1.54 -10.29
CA ASP A 333 15.20 1.12 -11.58
C ASP A 333 15.01 -0.40 -11.83
N HIS A 334 15.53 -0.90 -12.95
CA HIS A 334 15.48 -2.31 -13.37
C HIS A 334 16.78 -3.09 -13.09
N SER A 335 17.66 -2.59 -12.23
CA SER A 335 19.01 -3.15 -12.03
C SER A 335 19.02 -4.59 -11.51
N LEU A 336 18.13 -4.93 -10.57
CA LEU A 336 18.03 -6.29 -10.03
C LEU A 336 17.49 -7.28 -11.08
N PHE A 337 16.58 -6.81 -11.95
CA PHE A 337 16.13 -7.61 -13.08
C PHE A 337 17.27 -7.88 -14.07
N LEU A 338 18.05 -6.85 -14.42
CA LEU A 338 19.22 -6.99 -15.29
C LEU A 338 20.27 -7.94 -14.70
N GLU A 339 20.48 -7.95 -13.38
CA GLU A 339 21.37 -8.92 -12.72
C GLU A 339 20.91 -10.36 -12.99
N VAL A 340 19.62 -10.66 -12.76
CA VAL A 340 19.04 -11.98 -13.06
C VAL A 340 19.17 -12.30 -14.55
N ARG A 341 18.81 -11.36 -15.43
CA ARG A 341 18.90 -11.55 -16.88
C ARG A 341 20.31 -11.90 -17.32
N ASN A 342 21.31 -11.14 -16.86
CA ASN A 342 22.72 -11.38 -17.15
C ASN A 342 23.20 -12.76 -16.66
N PHE A 343 22.76 -13.19 -15.48
CA PHE A 343 23.06 -14.54 -15.00
C PHE A 343 22.50 -15.60 -15.96
N TYR A 344 21.28 -15.44 -16.46
CA TYR A 344 20.68 -16.39 -17.38
C TYR A 344 21.27 -16.33 -18.78
N ASP A 345 21.62 -15.17 -19.32
CA ASP A 345 22.34 -15.06 -20.60
C ASP A 345 23.67 -15.84 -20.56
N VAL A 346 24.40 -15.77 -19.44
CA VAL A 346 25.70 -16.47 -19.28
C VAL A 346 25.54 -17.97 -18.97
N TYR A 347 24.65 -18.32 -18.04
CA TYR A 347 24.63 -19.67 -17.45
C TYR A 347 23.44 -20.53 -17.89
N GLY A 348 22.40 -19.95 -18.50
CA GLY A 348 21.20 -20.68 -18.89
C GLY A 348 20.40 -20.02 -20.00
N ASP A 349 21.08 -19.67 -21.09
CA ASP A 349 20.55 -19.02 -22.31
C ASP A 349 19.21 -19.62 -22.79
N LYS A 350 19.03 -20.94 -22.67
CA LYS A 350 17.77 -21.62 -23.00
C LYS A 350 16.53 -21.15 -22.20
N TYR A 351 16.73 -20.45 -21.08
CA TYR A 351 15.68 -19.86 -20.24
C TYR A 351 15.63 -18.33 -20.35
N LEU A 352 16.54 -17.70 -21.10
CA LEU A 352 16.61 -16.23 -21.21
C LEU A 352 15.29 -15.66 -21.74
N SER A 353 14.68 -16.32 -22.73
CA SER A 353 13.37 -15.91 -23.24
C SER A 353 12.27 -15.94 -22.17
N LEU A 354 12.35 -16.80 -21.14
CA LEU A 354 11.39 -16.77 -20.04
C LEU A 354 11.59 -15.53 -19.16
N VAL A 355 12.86 -15.13 -18.93
CA VAL A 355 13.19 -13.90 -18.20
C VAL A 355 12.69 -12.68 -18.96
N ASP A 356 12.96 -12.62 -20.25
CA ASP A 356 12.58 -11.51 -21.13
C ASP A 356 11.05 -11.41 -21.28
N ASN A 357 10.33 -12.53 -21.28
CA ASN A 357 8.86 -12.55 -21.33
C ASN A 357 8.18 -12.50 -19.96
N SER A 358 8.89 -12.11 -18.90
CA SER A 358 8.34 -12.09 -17.53
C SER A 358 7.50 -10.85 -17.21
N PHE A 359 7.67 -9.77 -17.97
CA PHE A 359 6.93 -8.52 -17.80
C PHE A 359 5.43 -8.68 -18.09
N THR A 360 4.60 -7.92 -17.39
CA THR A 360 3.14 -7.92 -17.58
C THR A 360 2.67 -6.93 -18.65
N ASN A 361 3.45 -5.88 -18.94
CA ASN A 361 3.08 -4.78 -19.83
C ASN A 361 4.19 -4.39 -20.84
N ALA A 362 5.11 -5.30 -21.15
CA ALA A 362 6.19 -5.01 -22.10
C ALA A 362 5.70 -5.00 -23.56
N ILE A 363 6.33 -4.15 -24.37
CA ILE A 363 6.29 -4.22 -25.83
C ILE A 363 7.32 -5.25 -26.25
N LEU A 364 6.84 -6.37 -26.77
CA LEU A 364 7.68 -7.50 -27.16
C LEU A 364 7.81 -7.56 -28.69
N GLY A 365 9.05 -7.64 -29.17
CA GLY A 365 9.37 -8.01 -30.55
C GLY A 365 9.31 -9.53 -30.75
N THR A 366 9.81 -9.96 -31.89
CA THR A 366 9.88 -11.34 -32.37
C THR A 366 11.34 -11.76 -32.52
N ASP A 367 11.58 -12.95 -33.09
CA ASP A 367 12.96 -13.38 -33.42
C ASP A 367 13.39 -12.88 -34.84
N GLU A 368 12.66 -11.94 -35.43
CA GLU A 368 12.86 -11.40 -36.78
C GLU A 368 13.00 -9.87 -36.71
N ASP A 369 13.59 -9.24 -37.74
CA ASP A 369 13.75 -7.78 -37.81
C ASP A 369 12.42 -7.03 -37.58
N ASP A 370 12.34 -6.29 -36.47
CA ASP A 370 11.17 -5.56 -36.04
C ASP A 370 11.34 -4.04 -36.09
N ILE A 371 10.20 -3.34 -36.21
CA ILE A 371 10.12 -1.89 -36.00
C ILE A 371 9.18 -1.67 -34.83
N LEU A 372 9.75 -1.32 -33.67
CA LEU A 372 9.01 -1.13 -32.43
C LEU A 372 8.90 0.35 -32.10
N SER A 373 7.76 0.72 -31.54
CA SER A 373 7.50 2.09 -31.09
C SER A 373 6.81 2.06 -29.74
N GLY A 374 7.43 2.71 -28.76
CA GLY A 374 6.82 2.99 -27.47
C GLY A 374 5.85 4.15 -27.55
N THR A 375 5.63 4.77 -26.40
CA THR A 375 4.60 5.74 -26.12
C THR A 375 5.21 7.04 -25.60
N ASN A 376 4.44 7.80 -24.84
CA ASN A 376 4.88 9.03 -24.19
C ASN A 376 4.90 8.86 -22.66
N LYS A 377 5.04 7.61 -22.22
CA LYS A 377 5.13 7.16 -20.83
C LYS A 377 6.30 6.19 -20.74
N ASP A 378 6.71 5.90 -19.52
CA ASP A 378 7.70 4.86 -19.21
C ASP A 378 7.27 3.51 -19.83
N ASP A 379 8.07 3.03 -20.78
CA ASP A 379 7.82 1.78 -21.50
C ASP A 379 8.93 0.74 -21.20
N VAL A 380 8.53 -0.53 -21.16
CA VAL A 380 9.45 -1.66 -21.21
C VAL A 380 9.40 -2.24 -22.61
N ILE A 381 10.54 -2.25 -23.31
CA ILE A 381 10.64 -2.74 -24.69
C ILE A 381 11.70 -3.85 -24.76
N ILE A 382 11.34 -5.01 -25.28
CA ILE A 382 12.26 -6.13 -25.47
C ILE A 382 12.05 -6.67 -26.89
N SER A 383 13.01 -6.42 -27.78
CA SER A 383 12.83 -6.80 -29.19
C SER A 383 13.24 -8.24 -29.50
N ASN A 384 14.10 -8.85 -28.67
CA ASN A 384 14.59 -10.24 -28.73
C ASN A 384 15.70 -10.48 -29.76
N LYS A 385 15.40 -10.86 -31.00
CA LYS A 385 16.43 -11.12 -32.03
C LYS A 385 16.03 -10.47 -33.33
N GLY A 386 17.02 -10.20 -34.17
CA GLY A 386 16.81 -9.56 -35.45
C GLY A 386 17.53 -8.23 -35.48
N ALA A 387 17.67 -7.62 -36.65
CA ALA A 387 18.20 -6.26 -36.74
C ALA A 387 17.07 -5.26 -36.52
N ASP A 388 16.84 -4.87 -35.27
CA ASP A 388 15.65 -4.14 -34.85
C ASP A 388 15.81 -2.61 -34.91
N GLU A 389 14.73 -1.91 -35.22
CA GLU A 389 14.62 -0.45 -35.11
C GLU A 389 13.62 -0.08 -34.00
N ILE A 390 14.12 0.45 -32.89
CA ILE A 390 13.32 0.76 -31.70
C ILE A 390 13.24 2.27 -31.51
N THR A 391 12.03 2.81 -31.34
CA THR A 391 11.80 4.21 -30.93
C THR A 391 10.94 4.25 -29.67
N ALA A 392 11.51 4.59 -28.51
CA ALA A 392 10.80 4.47 -27.23
C ALA A 392 9.83 5.63 -26.99
N GLY A 393 10.31 6.87 -27.04
CA GLY A 393 9.45 8.04 -27.23
C GLY A 393 9.63 9.11 -26.15
N SER A 394 8.82 9.12 -25.12
CA SER A 394 9.08 9.99 -23.96
C SER A 394 8.73 9.24 -22.70
N GLY A 395 9.40 9.51 -21.60
CA GLY A 395 9.27 8.69 -20.40
C GLY A 395 10.64 8.15 -20.01
N SER A 396 10.72 7.48 -18.86
CA SER A 396 11.94 6.76 -18.48
C SER A 396 11.81 5.32 -18.97
N ASP A 397 12.40 5.03 -20.12
CA ASP A 397 12.19 3.77 -20.82
C ASP A 397 13.25 2.72 -20.46
N PHE A 398 12.84 1.46 -20.41
CA PHE A 398 13.72 0.31 -20.23
C PHE A 398 13.72 -0.55 -21.49
N ILE A 399 14.88 -0.62 -22.17
CA ILE A 399 14.98 -1.23 -23.50
C ILE A 399 16.05 -2.31 -23.53
N ILE A 400 15.68 -3.49 -23.99
CA ILE A 400 16.58 -4.60 -24.32
C ILE A 400 16.43 -4.87 -25.82
N ALA A 401 17.47 -4.55 -26.60
CA ALA A 401 17.48 -4.76 -28.04
C ALA A 401 17.76 -6.24 -28.42
N GLY A 402 18.58 -6.92 -27.62
CA GLY A 402 18.71 -8.37 -27.71
C GLY A 402 19.86 -8.80 -28.61
N ASP A 403 19.66 -9.80 -29.48
CA ASP A 403 20.73 -10.31 -30.36
C ASP A 403 20.62 -9.70 -31.78
N ASP A 404 21.76 -9.64 -32.49
CA ASP A 404 21.97 -9.01 -33.81
C ASP A 404 22.19 -7.49 -33.71
N ASN A 405 22.22 -6.77 -34.84
CA ASN A 405 22.70 -5.38 -34.86
C ASN A 405 21.52 -4.39 -34.81
N ASP A 406 21.31 -3.80 -33.64
CA ASP A 406 20.12 -3.00 -33.40
C ASP A 406 20.34 -1.49 -33.51
N THR A 407 19.26 -0.76 -33.77
CA THR A 407 19.22 0.71 -33.70
C THR A 407 18.13 1.16 -32.74
N VAL A 408 18.54 1.84 -31.67
CA VAL A 408 17.62 2.29 -30.60
C VAL A 408 17.62 3.81 -30.49
N TYR A 409 16.43 4.41 -30.53
CA TYR A 409 16.16 5.82 -30.26
C TYR A 409 15.30 5.94 -29.00
N ALA A 410 15.92 6.18 -27.86
CA ALA A 410 15.22 6.28 -26.58
C ALA A 410 14.39 7.57 -26.49
N ASN A 411 14.99 8.68 -26.95
CA ASN A 411 14.43 10.05 -26.99
C ASN A 411 14.40 10.75 -25.61
N ASP A 412 13.26 11.26 -25.13
CA ASP A 412 13.23 12.15 -23.97
C ASP A 412 12.93 11.39 -22.66
N GLY A 413 13.86 11.39 -21.71
CA GLY A 413 13.68 10.89 -20.35
C GLY A 413 14.89 10.09 -19.84
N ASN A 414 14.77 9.53 -18.63
CA ASN A 414 15.88 8.81 -17.99
C ASN A 414 15.88 7.34 -18.41
N ASP A 415 16.43 7.07 -19.59
CA ASP A 415 16.34 5.74 -20.21
C ASP A 415 17.46 4.79 -19.76
N THR A 416 17.13 3.50 -19.70
CA THR A 416 18.09 2.40 -19.50
C THR A 416 18.11 1.52 -20.74
N LEU A 417 19.26 1.43 -21.41
CA LEU A 417 19.43 0.72 -22.67
C LEU A 417 20.43 -0.44 -22.52
N ASP A 418 19.98 -1.65 -22.83
CA ASP A 418 20.80 -2.84 -23.04
C ASP A 418 20.77 -3.22 -24.52
N GLY A 419 21.89 -3.00 -25.22
CA GLY A 419 22.02 -3.38 -26.63
C GLY A 419 22.10 -4.89 -26.84
N GLY A 420 22.43 -5.67 -25.81
CA GLY A 420 22.61 -7.11 -25.93
C GLY A 420 23.81 -7.51 -26.80
N LYS A 421 23.63 -8.50 -27.68
CA LYS A 421 24.70 -9.09 -28.51
C LYS A 421 24.65 -8.54 -29.93
N GLY A 422 25.58 -7.64 -30.26
CA GLY A 422 25.70 -7.17 -31.62
C GLY A 422 26.65 -5.99 -31.75
N ASP A 423 26.70 -5.42 -32.95
CA ASP A 423 27.26 -4.09 -33.18
C ASP A 423 26.11 -3.07 -33.16
N ASP A 424 25.66 -2.69 -31.97
CA ASP A 424 24.46 -1.87 -31.76
C ASP A 424 24.71 -0.36 -31.84
N THR A 425 23.67 0.37 -32.26
CA THR A 425 23.65 1.83 -32.28
C THR A 425 22.58 2.36 -31.33
N LEU A 426 23.00 2.84 -30.16
CA LEU A 426 22.11 3.33 -29.11
C LEU A 426 22.14 4.87 -29.02
N TYR A 427 21.00 5.51 -29.26
CA TYR A 427 20.79 6.95 -29.09
C TYR A 427 19.93 7.21 -27.85
N GLY A 428 20.59 7.50 -26.72
CA GLY A 428 19.93 7.76 -25.43
C GLY A 428 19.18 9.10 -25.30
N GLY A 429 19.19 9.95 -26.33
CA GLY A 429 18.41 11.19 -26.34
C GLY A 429 18.71 12.19 -25.19
N TYR A 430 17.66 12.79 -24.60
CA TYR A 430 17.76 13.81 -23.55
C TYR A 430 17.27 13.27 -22.20
N GLY A 431 18.13 13.25 -21.18
CA GLY A 431 17.79 12.86 -19.81
C GLY A 431 19.02 12.89 -18.92
#